data_AF-A0A0U0T6S5-F1
#
_entry.id   AF-A0A0U0T6S5-F1
#
_cell.length_a   1.000
_cell.length_b   1.000
_cell.length_c   1.000
_cell.angle_alpha   90.00
_cell.angle_beta   90.00
_cell.angle_gamma   90.00
#
_symmetry.space_group_name_H-M   'P 1'
#
loop_
_entity.id
_entity.type
_entity.pdbx_description
1 polymer ?
#
loop_
_entity_poly.entity_id
_entity_poly.type
_entity_poly.pdbx_seq_one_letter_code
_entity_poly.pdbx_strand_id
1 'polypeptide(L)' 'MIARSAEIPATAKSAALGRQLDPAAYVLHRAWVGPMVLVVLDDPNDPTPYWLVSCRHPERVLSALRS' A
#
# COMPACT_ATOMS: atom_id res chain seq x y z
N MET A 1 9.44 10.24 5.77
CA MET A 1 10.25 8.99 5.68
C MET A 1 9.30 7.78 5.63
N ILE A 2 9.71 6.56 5.24
CA ILE A 2 8.82 5.39 5.30
C ILE A 2 8.85 4.79 6.71
N ALA A 3 7.69 4.71 7.38
CA ALA A 3 7.57 4.11 8.70
C ALA A 3 7.54 2.57 8.62
N ARG A 4 6.78 2.04 7.65
CA ARG A 4 6.53 0.61 7.49
C ARG A 4 6.11 0.30 6.06
N SER A 5 6.42 -0.90 5.59
CA SER A 5 5.85 -1.45 4.35
C SER A 5 5.40 -2.89 4.54
N ALA A 6 4.34 -3.29 3.83
CA ALA A 6 3.77 -4.64 3.91
C ALA A 6 3.09 -5.06 2.60
N GLU A 7 3.00 -6.38 2.38
CA GLU A 7 2.17 -6.94 1.32
C GLU A 7 0.70 -6.95 1.75
N ILE A 8 -0.19 -6.66 0.80
CA ILE A 8 -1.61 -6.93 0.89
C ILE A 8 -1.93 -8.03 -0.13
N PRO A 9 -2.18 -9.27 0.30
CA PRO A 9 -2.48 -10.36 -0.62
C PRO A 9 -3.82 -10.13 -1.31
N ALA A 10 -4.04 -10.78 -2.45
CA ALA A 10 -5.27 -10.63 -3.24
C ALA A 10 -6.55 -10.90 -2.43
N THR A 11 -6.50 -11.83 -1.47
CA THR A 11 -7.59 -12.16 -0.54
C THR A 11 -7.97 -11.01 0.40
N ALA A 12 -7.03 -10.12 0.73
CA ALA A 12 -7.25 -8.96 1.60
C ALA A 12 -7.56 -7.67 0.84
N LYS A 13 -7.32 -7.63 -0.48
CA LYS A 13 -7.46 -6.44 -1.33
C LYS A 13 -8.83 -5.78 -1.25
N SER A 14 -9.90 -6.56 -1.22
CA SER A 14 -11.27 -6.02 -1.14
C SER A 14 -11.51 -5.26 0.17
N ALA A 15 -10.98 -5.74 1.29
CA ALA A 15 -11.08 -5.04 2.57
C ALA A 15 -10.24 -3.75 2.57
N ALA A 16 -9.01 -3.83 2.05
CA ALA A 16 -8.07 -2.71 1.97
C ALA A 16 -8.54 -1.57 1.07
N LEU A 17 -9.28 -1.86 -0.01
CA LEU A 17 -9.89 -0.86 -0.90
C LEU A 17 -11.31 -0.46 -0.48
N GLY A 18 -11.88 -1.15 0.49
CA GLY A 18 -13.25 -0.94 0.96
C GLY A 18 -13.25 -0.43 2.39
N ARG A 19 -13.75 -1.27 3.30
CA ARG A 19 -14.06 -0.90 4.69
C ARG A 19 -12.87 -0.40 5.51
N GLN A 20 -11.64 -0.75 5.10
CA GLN A 20 -10.41 -0.39 5.80
C GLN A 20 -9.66 0.76 5.11
N LEU A 21 -10.19 1.30 4.01
CA LEU A 21 -9.56 2.39 3.29
C LEU A 21 -9.76 3.71 4.03
N ASP A 22 -8.66 4.33 4.44
CA ASP A 22 -8.64 5.72 4.85
C ASP A 22 -8.86 6.62 3.62
N PRO A 23 -9.80 7.57 3.64
CA PRO A 23 -10.06 8.48 2.52
C PRO A 23 -8.87 9.39 2.18
N ALA A 24 -7.93 9.61 3.12
CA ALA A 24 -6.73 10.41 2.88
C ALA A 24 -5.58 9.61 2.24
N ALA A 25 -5.73 8.28 2.11
CA ALA A 25 -4.70 7.44 1.52
C ALA A 25 -4.54 7.68 0.02
N TYR A 26 -3.29 7.65 -0.46
CA TYR A 26 -3.01 7.60 -1.89
C TYR A 26 -3.22 6.17 -2.40
N VAL A 27 -4.02 6.02 -3.45
CA VAL A 27 -4.36 4.71 -4.01
C VAL A 27 -4.00 4.64 -5.48
N LEU A 28 -3.04 3.78 -5.82
CA LEU A 28 -2.77 3.34 -7.19
C LEU A 28 -3.37 1.95 -7.39
N HIS A 29 -4.62 1.93 -7.83
CA HIS A 29 -5.38 0.71 -8.03
C HIS A 29 -5.41 0.25 -9.49
N ARG A 30 -5.07 -1.03 -9.73
CA ARG A 30 -5.32 -1.73 -10.99
C ARG A 30 -6.24 -2.92 -10.71
N ALA A 31 -7.40 -2.94 -11.35
CA ALA A 31 -8.44 -3.95 -11.09
C ALA A 31 -7.95 -5.39 -11.33
N TRP A 32 -7.15 -5.59 -12.38
CA TRP A 32 -6.63 -6.91 -12.81
C TRP A 32 -5.36 -7.38 -12.09
N VAL A 33 -4.83 -6.61 -11.12
CA VAL A 33 -3.63 -7.00 -10.35
C VAL A 33 -4.06 -7.44 -8.96
N GLY A 34 -3.89 -8.71 -8.61
CA GLY A 34 -4.34 -9.27 -7.34
C GLY A 34 -3.69 -8.63 -6.09
N PRO A 35 -2.36 -8.66 -5.95
CA PRO A 35 -1.69 -8.14 -4.75
C PRO A 35 -1.51 -6.62 -4.78
N MET A 36 -1.27 -6.07 -3.59
CA MET A 36 -0.86 -4.68 -3.40
C MET A 36 0.29 -4.57 -2.40
N VAL A 37 0.96 -3.44 -2.41
CA VAL A 37 1.92 -3.03 -1.36
C VAL A 37 1.30 -1.86 -0.60
N LEU A 38 1.36 -1.96 0.72
CA LEU A 38 1.08 -0.88 1.66
C LEU A 38 2.40 -0.21 2.04
N VAL A 39 2.46 1.13 1.98
CA VAL A 39 3.60 1.93 2.45
C VAL A 39 3.08 3.00 3.40
N VAL A 40 3.43 2.90 4.68
CA VAL A 40 3.06 3.87 5.72
C VAL A 40 4.11 4.97 5.75
N LEU A 41 3.65 6.21 5.75
CA LEU A 41 4.51 7.39 5.77
C LEU A 41 4.70 7.90 7.21
N ASP A 42 5.91 8.36 7.50
CA ASP A 42 6.28 9.11 8.69
C ASP A 42 6.63 10.54 8.25
N ASP A 43 5.59 11.31 7.93
CA ASP A 43 5.69 12.74 7.65
C ASP A 43 4.53 13.47 8.36
N PRO A 44 4.80 14.24 9.42
CA PRO A 44 3.74 14.93 10.16
C PRO A 44 3.09 16.08 9.38
N ASN A 45 3.68 16.51 8.26
CA ASN A 45 3.12 17.57 7.41
C ASN A 45 2.34 17.01 6.21
N ASP A 46 2.40 15.70 5.97
CA ASP A 46 1.66 15.05 4.90
C ASP A 46 0.36 14.45 5.47
N PRO A 47 -0.83 14.93 5.04
CA PRO A 47 -2.09 14.34 5.46
C PRO A 47 -2.33 12.94 4.89
N THR A 48 -1.52 12.44 3.95
CA THR A 48 -1.63 11.09 3.39
C THR A 48 -0.90 10.07 4.27
N PRO A 49 -1.62 9.27 5.09
CA PRO A 49 -0.98 8.42 6.09
C PRO A 49 -0.24 7.21 5.48
N TYR A 50 -0.71 6.75 4.32
CA TYR A 50 -0.13 5.63 3.62
C TYR A 50 -0.50 5.60 2.14
N TRP A 51 0.26 4.81 1.38
CA TRP A 51 -0.01 4.49 -0.01
C TRP A 51 -0.41 3.03 -0.17
N LEU A 52 -1.39 2.78 -1.04
CA LEU A 52 -1.77 1.44 -1.50
C LEU A 52 -1.52 1.33 -3.00
N VAL A 53 -0.56 0.48 -3.39
CA VAL A 53 -0.09 0.38 -4.78
C VAL A 53 -0.25 -1.05 -5.29
N SER A 54 -0.98 -1.23 -6.38
CA SER A 54 -1.12 -2.54 -7.03
C SER A 54 0.21 -3.04 -7.58
N CYS A 55 0.63 -4.26 -7.22
CA CYS A 55 1.92 -4.82 -7.62
C CYS A 55 1.79 -6.34 -7.87
N ARG A 56 2.37 -6.83 -8.97
CA ARG A 56 2.40 -8.27 -9.27
C ARG A 56 3.47 -9.04 -8.48
N HIS A 57 4.49 -8.34 -8.00
CA HIS A 57 5.66 -8.89 -7.33
C HIS A 57 5.95 -8.05 -6.06
N PRO A 58 5.06 -8.06 -5.06
CA PRO A 58 5.18 -7.23 -3.86
C PRO A 58 6.51 -7.45 -3.13
N GLU A 59 7.03 -8.67 -3.10
CA GLU A 59 8.30 -9.04 -2.48
C GLU A 59 9.50 -8.24 -3.04
N ARG A 60 9.52 -7.98 -4.36
CA ARG A 60 10.59 -7.20 -4.99
C ARG A 60 10.55 -5.73 -4.56
N VAL A 61 9.35 -5.17 -4.46
CA VAL A 61 9.15 -3.78 -4.00
C VAL A 61 9.53 -3.66 -2.53
N LEU A 62 9.04 -4.58 -1.69
CA LEU A 62 9.33 -4.58 -0.26
C LEU A 62 10.83 -4.76 0.04
N SER A 63 11.55 -5.51 -0.79
CA SER A 63 13.01 -5.63 -0.70
C SER A 63 13.69 -4.30 -1.03
N ALA A 64 13.30 -3.65 -2.13
CA ALA A 64 13.87 -2.37 -2.55
C ALA A 64 13.60 -1.22 -1.57
N LEU A 65 12.50 -1.26 -0.82
CA LEU A 65 12.18 -0.24 0.20
C LEU A 65 12.99 -0.41 1.51
N ARG A 66 13.71 -1.52 1.67
CA ARG A 66 14.53 -1.81 2.86
C ARG A 66 16.03 -1.52 2.65
N SER A 67 16.46 -1.26 1.42
CA SER A 67 17.85 -0.90 1.07
C SER A 67 18.06 0.60 1.14
#